data_AF-A0A7V4TEH8-F1
#
_entry.id   AF-A0A7V4TEH8-F1
#
_cell.length_a   1.000
_cell.length_b   1.000
_cell.length_c   1.000
_cell.angle_alpha   90.00
_cell.angle_beta   90.00
_cell.angle_gamma   90.00
#
_symmetry.space_group_name_H-M   'P 1'
#
loop_
_entity.id
_entity.type
_entity.pdbx_description
1 polymer ?
#
loop_
_entity_poly.entity_id
_entity_poly.type
_entity_poly.pdbx_seq_one_letter_code
_entity_poly.pdbx_strand_id
1 'polypeptide(L)' 'YAKEYQYVHDFPEGFVLQEYFPTSLGRRVYYRPTQRGYEKILGERLSLLWGERK' A
#
# COMPACT_ATOMS: atom_id res chain seq x y z
N TYR A 1 5.37 6.75 21.78
CA TYR A 1 5.67 6.50 20.35
C TYR A 1 4.98 5.21 19.93
N ALA A 2 4.39 5.14 18.74
CA ALA A 2 3.62 4.00 18.18
C ALA A 2 2.22 3.67 18.78
N LYS A 3 1.58 4.58 19.53
CA LYS A 3 0.27 4.33 20.18
C LYS A 3 -0.88 4.03 19.21
N GLU A 4 -0.73 4.33 17.92
CA GLU A 4 -1.75 4.15 16.87
C GLU A 4 -1.24 3.28 15.71
N TYR A 5 -0.11 2.57 15.89
CA TYR A 5 0.38 1.65 14.88
C TYR A 5 -0.49 0.39 14.87
N GLN A 6 -1.10 0.09 13.74
CA GLN A 6 -1.89 -1.13 13.57
C GLN A 6 -0.97 -2.25 13.09
N TYR A 7 -0.83 -3.29 13.90
CA TYR A 7 0.00 -4.44 13.53
C TYR A 7 -0.73 -5.25 12.47
N VAL A 8 -0.19 -5.21 11.25
CA VAL A 8 -0.85 -5.73 10.04
C VAL A 8 -1.16 -7.24 10.10
N HIS A 9 -0.41 -7.99 10.91
CA HIS A 9 -0.56 -9.44 11.05
C HIS A 9 -1.73 -9.85 11.95
N ASP A 10 -2.33 -8.92 12.70
CA ASP A 10 -3.52 -9.19 13.51
C ASP A 10 -4.82 -9.08 12.68
N PHE A 11 -4.73 -8.55 11.45
CA PHE A 11 -5.86 -8.41 10.55
C PHE A 11 -5.98 -9.65 9.65
N PRO A 12 -7.19 -10.19 9.43
CA PRO A 12 -7.40 -11.42 8.67
C PRO A 12 -6.96 -11.29 7.21
N GLU A 13 -6.98 -10.09 6.63
CA GLU A 13 -6.45 -9.84 5.27
C GLU A 13 -4.94 -9.60 5.23
N GLY A 14 -4.26 -9.52 6.39
CA GLY A 14 -2.84 -9.19 6.49
C GLY A 14 -2.50 -7.81 5.94
N PHE A 15 -3.49 -6.91 5.86
CA PHE A 15 -3.38 -5.57 5.29
C PHE A 15 -4.22 -4.59 6.10
N VAL A 16 -3.71 -3.37 6.29
CA VAL A 16 -4.45 -2.28 6.92
C VAL A 16 -4.24 -0.99 6.13
N LEU A 17 -5.33 -0.26 5.90
CA LEU A 17 -5.28 1.01 5.18
C LEU A 17 -4.84 2.13 6.15
N GLN A 18 -3.53 2.32 6.28
CA GLN A 18 -2.93 3.36 7.12
C GLN A 18 -2.07 4.33 6.30
N GLU A 19 -1.99 5.59 6.74
CA GLU A 19 -1.06 6.56 6.17
C GLU A 19 0.35 6.32 6.72
N TYR A 20 1.17 5.62 5.94
CA TYR A 20 2.58 5.36 6.27
C TYR A 20 3.52 6.46 5.81
N PHE A 21 3.07 7.33 4.90
CA PHE A 21 3.93 8.35 4.32
C PHE A 21 3.91 9.62 5.17
N PRO A 22 5.05 10.28 5.42
CA PRO A 22 5.07 11.53 6.17
C PRO A 22 4.19 12.59 5.51
N THR A 23 3.31 13.21 6.29
CA THR A 23 2.43 14.29 5.82
C THR A 23 3.20 15.48 5.26
N SER A 24 4.40 15.77 5.80
CA SER A 24 5.28 16.85 5.34
C SER A 24 5.82 16.69 3.91
N LEU A 25 5.89 15.45 3.40
CA LEU A 25 6.41 15.17 2.06
C LEU A 25 5.30 15.10 0.99
N GLY A 26 4.04 15.12 1.43
CA GLY A 26 2.86 14.96 0.58
C GLY A 26 2.71 13.55 -0.01
N ARG A 27 1.58 13.28 -0.65
CA ARG A 27 1.35 12.00 -1.34
C ARG A 27 2.19 11.93 -2.61
N ARG A 28 3.00 10.88 -2.74
CA ARG A 28 3.86 10.63 -3.92
C ARG A 28 3.85 9.15 -4.26
N VAL A 29 3.80 8.84 -5.56
CA VAL A 29 3.88 7.47 -6.09
C VAL A 29 5.25 7.24 -6.70
N TYR A 30 6.04 6.40 -6.05
CA TYR A 30 7.42 6.08 -6.46
C TYR A 30 7.52 4.85 -7.37
N TYR A 31 6.62 3.89 -7.20
CA TYR A 31 6.61 2.65 -7.96
C TYR A 31 5.36 2.58 -8.84
N ARG A 32 5.56 2.32 -10.13
CA ARG A 32 4.51 2.06 -11.11
C ARG A 32 4.80 0.72 -11.77
N PRO A 33 4.10 -0.36 -11.36
CA PRO A 33 4.36 -1.69 -11.90
C PRO A 33 4.10 -1.73 -13.40
N THR A 34 4.92 -2.47 -14.15
CA THR A 34 4.67 -2.72 -15.57
C THR A 34 3.73 -3.91 -15.76
N GLN A 35 3.23 -4.09 -16.99
CA GLN A 35 2.36 -5.23 -17.32
C GLN A 35 3.13 -6.51 -17.67
N ARG A 36 4.44 -6.57 -17.40
CA ARG A 36 5.31 -7.68 -17.83
C ARG A 36 5.51 -8.69 -16.71
N GLY A 37 5.28 -9.95 -17.01
CA GLY A 37 5.56 -11.06 -16.10
C GLY A 37 4.86 -10.91 -14.75
N TYR A 38 5.61 -11.12 -13.67
CA TYR A 38 5.08 -11.10 -12.31
C TYR A 38 4.66 -9.70 -11.83
N GLU A 39 5.21 -8.63 -12.41
CA GLU A 39 4.82 -7.26 -12.05
C GLU A 39 3.34 -6.98 -12.35
N LYS A 40 2.76 -7.67 -13.33
CA LYS A 40 1.33 -7.56 -13.62
C LYS A 40 0.49 -7.99 -12.41
N ILE A 41 0.82 -9.14 -11.82
CA ILE A 41 0.12 -9.69 -10.64
C ILE A 41 0.35 -8.76 -9.44
N LEU A 42 1.56 -8.22 -9.30
CA LEU A 42 1.86 -7.27 -8.23
C LEU A 42 1.03 -5.98 -8.38
N GLY A 43 0.89 -5.46 -9.60
CA GLY A 43 0.06 -4.30 -9.89
C GLY A 43 -1.43 -4.54 -9.61
N GLU A 44 -1.96 -5.70 -10.03
CA GLU A 44 -3.34 -6.09 -9.72
C GLU A 44 -3.57 -6.18 -8.20
N ARG A 45 -2.64 -6.80 -7.46
CA ARG A 45 -2.71 -6.89 -6.00
C ARG A 45 -2.63 -5.52 -5.33
N LEU A 46 -1.74 -4.64 -5.79
CA LEU A 46 -1.63 -3.28 -5.25
C LEU A 46 -2.92 -2.49 -5.47
N SER A 47 -3.54 -2.60 -6.65
CA SER A 47 -4.84 -1.98 -6.94
C SER A 47 -5.97 -2.54 -6.07
N LEU A 48 -5.96 -3.84 -5.78
CA LEU A 48 -6.95 -4.44 -4.88
C LEU A 48 -6.81 -3.96 -3.43
N LEU A 49 -5.58 -3.88 -2.90
CA LEU A 49 -5.34 -3.48 -1.51
C LEU A 49 -5.54 -1.98 -1.29
N TRP A 50 -5.08 -1.16 -2.24
CA TRP A 50 -5.02 0.29 -2.08
C TRP A 50 -6.08 1.06 -2.86
N GLY A 51 -6.83 0.39 -3.75
CA GLY A 51 -7.74 1.03 -4.71
C GLY A 51 -7.01 1.86 -5.77
N GLU A 52 -7.74 2.71 -6.50
CA GLU A 52 -7.13 3.73 -7.36
C GLU A 52 -6.50 4.84 -6.52
N ARG A 53 -5.27 4.65 -6.04
CA ARG A 53 -4.45 5.76 -5.52
C ARG A 53 -3.94 6.58 -6.72
N LYS A 54 -4.73 7.59 -7.12
CA LYS A 54 -4.27 8.64 -8.05
C LYS A 54 -3.27 9.58 -7.39
#